data_AF-A0A972PHZ2-F1
#
_entry.id   AF-A0A972PHZ2-F1
#
_cell.length_a   1.000
_cell.length_b   1.000
_cell.length_c   1.000
_cell.angle_alpha   90.00
_cell.angle_beta   90.00
_cell.angle_gamma   90.00
#
_symmetry.space_group_name_H-M   'P 1'
#
loop_
_entity.id
_entity.type
_entity.pdbx_description
1 polymer ?
#
loop_
_entity_poly.entity_id
_entity_poly.type
_entity_poly.pdbx_seq_one_letter_code
_entity_poly.pdbx_strand_id
1 'polypeptide(L)'
;MAVLAGFLALLGLAGVVVALVMLIVQSVSKRGWTKKRIWTVGTISLALFVIGVVMGVSSVPDGYEAGQQAARSDETVSISPASSPVPSLPTSEPAQKDQQPANSPKKEQNPSPTTDKTAEENFIPGLAAADIKLNLERTWGLKFSGPQIGQDLAEDSGEAVDPDTGVKLICNIFETSPLHIQWVDFVIDASSVAGLVSEKAINAVTEGYFGFCATLPYNESEPAKAKQWVSNNVRKATKAGNVISIQIGPAKFEMFGTMYFRTLRVKPAAE
;
A
#
# COMPACT_ATOMS: atom_id res chain seq x y z
N MET A 1 -12.16 2.74 -31.23
CA MET A 1 -13.30 3.69 -31.27
C MET A 1 -14.66 3.01 -31.10
N ALA A 2 -14.98 1.92 -31.81
CA ALA A 2 -16.28 1.22 -31.70
C ALA A 2 -16.57 0.61 -30.31
N VAL A 3 -15.54 0.08 -29.64
CA VAL A 3 -15.66 -0.54 -28.30
C VAL A 3 -16.01 0.49 -27.21
N LEU A 4 -15.45 1.70 -27.31
CA LEU A 4 -15.71 2.80 -26.38
C LEU A 4 -17.15 3.32 -26.53
N ALA A 5 -17.64 3.42 -27.77
CA ALA A 5 -19.02 3.83 -28.05
C ALA A 5 -20.05 2.81 -27.53
N GLY A 6 -19.76 1.51 -27.64
CA GLY A 6 -20.60 0.45 -27.08
C GLY A 6 -20.66 0.48 -25.54
N PHE A 7 -19.53 0.72 -24.88
CA PHE A 7 -19.47 0.81 -23.42
C PHE A 7 -20.24 2.04 -22.89
N LEU A 8 -20.09 3.20 -23.55
CA LEU A 8 -20.82 4.41 -23.18
C LEU A 8 -22.34 4.28 -23.41
N ALA A 9 -22.76 3.57 -24.47
CA ALA A 9 -24.19 3.28 -24.70
C ALA A 9 -24.78 2.38 -23.61
N LEU A 10 -24.03 1.37 -23.14
CA LEU A 10 -24.45 0.49 -22.04
C LEU A 10 -24.56 1.24 -20.70
N LEU A 11 -23.60 2.10 -20.39
CA LEU A 11 -23.65 2.95 -19.19
C LEU A 11 -24.82 3.93 -19.24
N GLY A 12 -25.09 4.53 -20.41
CA GLY A 12 -26.25 5.38 -20.63
C GLY A 12 -27.56 4.64 -20.40
N LEU A 13 -27.69 3.42 -20.93
CA LEU A 13 -28.88 2.58 -20.74
C LEU A 13 -29.08 2.20 -19.26
N ALA A 14 -28.01 1.82 -18.57
CA ALA A 14 -28.05 1.49 -17.14
C ALA A 14 -28.49 2.71 -16.30
N GLY A 15 -27.96 3.90 -16.61
CA GLY A 15 -28.36 5.15 -15.96
C GLY A 15 -29.84 5.48 -16.16
N VAL A 16 -30.37 5.29 -17.37
CA VAL A 16 -31.81 5.51 -17.66
C VAL A 16 -32.69 4.53 -16.88
N VAL A 17 -32.31 3.25 -16.81
CA VAL A 17 -33.06 2.24 -16.04
C VAL A 17 -33.09 2.61 -14.56
N VAL A 18 -31.96 3.04 -13.98
CA VAL A 18 -31.89 3.47 -12.57
C VAL A 18 -32.76 4.71 -12.33
N ALA A 19 -32.71 5.70 -13.21
CA ALA A 19 -33.53 6.91 -13.11
C ALA A 19 -35.03 6.58 -13.18
N LEU A 20 -35.43 5.64 -14.04
CA LEU A 20 -36.81 5.21 -14.18
C LEU A 20 -37.32 4.50 -12.92
N VAL A 21 -36.48 3.65 -12.31
CA VAL A 21 -36.77 3.00 -11.02
C VAL A 21 -36.93 4.04 -9.91
N MET A 22 -36.03 5.03 -9.82
CA MET A 22 -36.15 6.09 -8.82
C MET A 22 -37.41 6.94 -9.01
N LEU A 23 -37.80 7.23 -10.26
CA LEU A 23 -39.06 7.93 -10.56
C LEU A 23 -40.30 7.13 -10.15
N ILE A 24 -40.31 5.81 -10.37
CA ILE A 24 -41.39 4.93 -9.92
C ILE A 24 -41.43 4.91 -8.39
N VAL A 25 -40.28 4.79 -7.71
CA VAL A 25 -40.20 4.81 -6.26
C VAL A 25 -40.69 6.15 -5.69
N GLN A 26 -40.31 7.28 -6.26
CA GLN A 26 -40.79 8.61 -5.84
C GLN A 26 -42.29 8.80 -6.11
N SER A 27 -42.79 8.32 -7.26
CA SER A 27 -44.22 8.39 -7.63
C SER A 27 -45.09 7.56 -6.68
N VAL A 28 -44.61 6.38 -6.28
CA VAL A 28 -45.31 5.50 -5.34
C VAL A 28 -45.15 5.99 -3.89
N SER A 29 -44.00 6.54 -3.51
CA SER A 29 -43.74 7.02 -2.15
C SER A 29 -44.56 8.27 -1.78
N LYS A 30 -45.01 9.08 -2.76
CA LYS A 30 -45.95 10.18 -2.50
C LYS A 30 -47.36 9.70 -2.17
N ARG A 31 -47.69 8.44 -2.43
CA ARG A 31 -49.03 7.86 -2.19
C ARG A 31 -48.99 6.97 -0.96
N GLY A 32 -49.10 7.60 0.22
CA GLY A 32 -49.03 7.02 1.57
C GLY A 32 -49.22 5.50 1.64
N TRP A 33 -48.11 4.76 1.54
CA TRP A 33 -48.12 3.31 1.54
C TRP A 33 -48.07 2.77 2.97
N THR A 34 -49.01 1.91 3.31
CA THR A 34 -49.04 1.24 4.62
C THR A 34 -47.85 0.28 4.75
N LYS A 35 -47.26 0.26 5.95
CA LYS A 35 -46.02 -0.46 6.32
C LYS A 35 -45.93 -1.93 5.84
N LYS A 36 -47.08 -2.59 5.63
CA LYS A 36 -47.19 -3.95 5.09
C LYS A 36 -46.71 -4.07 3.63
N ARG A 37 -46.97 -3.08 2.77
CA ARG A 37 -46.58 -3.13 1.35
C ARG A 37 -45.08 -2.89 1.12
N ILE A 38 -44.45 -2.06 1.96
CA ILE A 38 -43.00 -1.80 1.91
C ILE A 38 -42.22 -3.08 2.22
N TRP A 39 -42.69 -3.86 3.21
CA TRP A 39 -42.10 -5.16 3.54
C TRP A 39 -42.23 -6.18 2.41
N THR A 40 -43.40 -6.27 1.77
CA THR A 40 -43.61 -7.20 0.65
C THR A 40 -42.72 -6.90 -0.55
N VAL A 41 -42.54 -5.62 -0.91
CA VAL A 41 -41.65 -5.24 -2.02
C VAL A 41 -40.18 -5.53 -1.67
N GLY A 42 -39.75 -5.25 -0.44
CA GLY A 42 -38.41 -5.59 0.03
C GLY A 42 -38.09 -7.09 -0.08
N THR A 43 -39.04 -7.94 0.30
CA THR A 43 -38.86 -9.40 0.19
C THR A 43 -38.79 -9.88 -1.25
N ILE A 44 -39.58 -9.29 -2.16
CA ILE A 44 -39.56 -9.65 -3.58
C ILE A 44 -38.25 -9.21 -4.25
N SER A 45 -37.75 -8.01 -3.92
CA SER A 45 -36.46 -7.51 -4.44
C SER A 45 -35.28 -8.35 -3.97
N LEU A 46 -35.28 -8.80 -2.70
CA LEU A 46 -34.22 -9.66 -2.18
C LEU A 46 -34.23 -11.03 -2.87
N ALA A 47 -35.41 -11.62 -3.09
CA ALA A 47 -35.54 -12.89 -3.81
C ALA A 47 -35.04 -12.76 -5.26
N LEU A 48 -35.40 -11.70 -5.98
CA LEU A 48 -34.92 -11.45 -7.34
C LEU A 48 -33.40 -11.21 -7.40
N PHE A 49 -32.83 -10.55 -6.39
CA PHE A 49 -31.38 -10.35 -6.30
C PHE A 49 -30.63 -11.67 -6.13
N VAL A 50 -31.11 -12.56 -5.25
CA VAL A 50 -30.49 -13.89 -5.05
C VAL A 50 -30.58 -14.73 -6.33
N ILE A 51 -31.71 -14.70 -7.04
CA ILE A 51 -31.86 -15.41 -8.33
C ILE A 51 -30.90 -14.83 -9.38
N GLY A 52 -30.75 -13.50 -9.44
CA GLY A 52 -29.82 -12.83 -10.35
C GLY A 52 -28.36 -13.17 -10.07
N VAL A 53 -27.95 -13.27 -8.80
CA VAL A 53 -26.60 -13.70 -8.42
C VAL A 53 -26.38 -15.16 -8.85
N VAL A 54 -27.31 -16.07 -8.52
CA VAL A 54 -27.16 -17.50 -8.85
C VAL A 54 -27.08 -17.74 -10.36
N MET A 55 -27.86 -17.02 -11.18
CA MET A 55 -27.76 -17.12 -12.63
C MET A 55 -26.53 -16.40 -13.21
N GLY A 56 -26.04 -15.34 -12.56
CA GLY A 56 -24.87 -14.57 -12.99
C GLY A 56 -23.52 -15.28 -12.81
N VAL A 57 -23.39 -16.21 -11.85
CA VAL A 57 -22.13 -16.97 -11.65
C VAL A 57 -21.96 -18.13 -12.65
N SER A 58 -22.99 -18.52 -13.41
CA SER A 58 -22.95 -19.73 -14.24
C SER A 58 -22.68 -19.49 -15.73
N SER A 59 -22.31 -18.26 -16.14
CA SER A 59 -22.11 -17.91 -17.57
C SER A 59 -20.73 -17.34 -17.86
N VAL A 60 -19.67 -18.14 -17.68
CA VAL A 60 -18.38 -17.89 -18.35
C VAL A 60 -17.83 -19.22 -18.90
N PRO A 61 -17.95 -19.47 -20.21
CA PRO A 61 -17.11 -20.43 -20.92
C PRO A 61 -15.82 -19.76 -21.45
N ASP A 62 -14.69 -20.42 -21.21
CA ASP A 62 -13.51 -20.49 -22.10
C ASP A 62 -12.67 -19.24 -22.40
N GLY A 63 -12.78 -18.15 -21.63
CA GLY A 63 -11.91 -16.97 -21.83
C GLY A 63 -10.49 -17.09 -21.25
N TYR A 64 -10.29 -17.96 -20.25
CA TYR A 64 -9.05 -17.98 -19.45
C TYR A 64 -7.98 -18.93 -20.01
N GLU A 65 -8.36 -20.00 -20.72
CA GLU A 65 -7.41 -20.98 -21.26
C GLU A 65 -6.74 -20.53 -22.57
N ALA A 66 -7.44 -19.74 -23.40
CA ALA A 66 -6.88 -19.20 -24.64
C ALA A 66 -5.71 -18.23 -24.39
N GLY A 67 -5.67 -17.56 -23.24
CA GLY A 67 -4.60 -16.63 -22.87
C GLY A 67 -3.31 -17.34 -22.42
N GLN A 68 -3.39 -18.54 -21.85
CA GLN A 68 -2.20 -19.28 -21.38
C GLN A 68 -1.48 -20.06 -22.49
N GLN A 69 -2.17 -20.42 -23.58
CA GLN A 69 -1.54 -21.14 -24.69
C GLN A 69 -0.72 -20.22 -25.62
N ALA A 70 -1.05 -18.93 -25.70
CA ALA A 70 -0.28 -17.95 -26.47
C ALA A 70 1.10 -17.62 -25.85
N ALA A 71 1.27 -17.80 -24.54
CA ALA A 71 2.51 -17.45 -23.82
C ALA A 71 3.52 -18.60 -23.72
N ARG A 72 3.20 -19.81 -24.20
CA ARG A 72 4.09 -20.99 -24.12
C ARG A 72 4.75 -21.40 -25.43
N SER A 73 4.55 -20.65 -26.51
CA SER A 73 4.98 -21.06 -27.86
C SER A 73 6.22 -20.34 -28.40
N ASP A 74 7.02 -19.69 -27.55
CA ASP A 74 8.27 -19.03 -27.98
C ASP A 74 9.38 -19.20 -26.93
N GLU A 75 9.94 -20.42 -26.81
CA GLU A 75 11.35 -20.59 -26.43
C GLU A 75 11.83 -22.00 -26.77
N THR A 76 12.41 -22.16 -27.96
CA THR A 76 13.36 -23.25 -28.21
C THR A 76 14.46 -22.70 -29.11
N VAL A 77 15.52 -22.18 -28.48
CA VAL A 77 16.82 -22.03 -29.14
C VAL A 77 17.85 -22.88 -28.40
N SER A 78 18.20 -23.94 -29.10
CA SER A 78 19.36 -24.81 -28.94
C SER A 78 20.67 -24.06 -28.71
N ILE A 79 21.41 -24.39 -27.64
CA ILE A 79 22.89 -24.52 -27.68
C ILE A 79 23.38 -25.57 -26.65
N SER A 80 24.09 -26.58 -27.15
CA SER A 80 25.10 -27.43 -26.49
C SER A 80 26.40 -27.22 -27.32
N PRO A 81 27.66 -27.40 -26.86
CA PRO A 81 28.09 -28.36 -25.83
C PRO A 81 29.33 -27.99 -24.95
N ALA A 82 29.72 -28.98 -24.12
CA ALA A 82 31.08 -29.40 -23.77
C ALA A 82 31.81 -28.84 -22.52
N SER A 83 32.69 -29.69 -22.00
CA SER A 83 33.06 -29.88 -20.60
C SER A 83 34.55 -29.58 -20.33
N SER A 84 34.84 -28.90 -19.19
CA SER A 84 36.05 -28.97 -18.31
C SER A 84 37.46 -28.64 -18.88
N PRO A 85 38.52 -28.38 -18.06
CA PRO A 85 38.63 -27.98 -16.65
C PRO A 85 39.61 -26.77 -16.36
N VAL A 86 39.67 -26.41 -15.07
CA VAL A 86 40.57 -25.50 -14.30
C VAL A 86 42.03 -25.36 -14.79
N PRO A 87 42.64 -24.16 -14.64
CA PRO A 87 43.96 -24.10 -14.00
C PRO A 87 44.15 -22.97 -12.95
N SER A 88 45.05 -23.27 -12.03
CA SER A 88 45.49 -22.64 -10.78
C SER A 88 46.35 -21.37 -10.90
N LEU A 89 46.37 -20.59 -9.80
CA LEU A 89 47.35 -19.52 -9.51
C LEU A 89 48.82 -19.99 -9.68
N PRO A 90 49.71 -19.04 -9.99
CA PRO A 90 50.80 -18.81 -9.04
C PRO A 90 51.18 -17.32 -8.83
N THR A 91 51.53 -17.03 -7.58
CA THR A 91 52.36 -15.93 -7.09
C THR A 91 53.76 -15.95 -7.70
N SER A 92 54.34 -14.79 -8.06
CA SER A 92 55.78 -14.43 -7.97
C SER A 92 56.04 -12.96 -8.41
N GLU A 93 56.47 -12.11 -7.46
CA GLU A 93 57.39 -10.96 -7.61
C GLU A 93 58.85 -11.49 -7.77
N PRO A 94 59.96 -10.74 -8.03
CA PRO A 94 60.17 -9.26 -8.04
C PRO A 94 61.18 -8.65 -9.07
N ALA A 95 61.34 -7.30 -8.99
CA ALA A 95 62.50 -6.43 -9.30
C ALA A 95 62.80 -6.10 -10.80
N GLN A 96 63.29 -4.92 -11.26
CA GLN A 96 63.82 -3.67 -10.66
C GLN A 96 64.05 -2.62 -11.79
N LYS A 97 64.01 -1.31 -11.44
CA LYS A 97 64.70 -0.13 -12.06
C LYS A 97 64.36 0.27 -13.52
N ASP A 98 64.05 1.52 -13.85
CA ASP A 98 64.98 2.67 -13.90
C ASP A 98 64.31 4.07 -13.80
N GLN A 99 65.17 5.07 -13.62
CA GLN A 99 64.98 6.47 -13.21
C GLN A 99 64.51 7.45 -14.33
N GLN A 100 63.55 8.34 -14.02
CA GLN A 100 63.52 9.85 -14.06
C GLN A 100 64.21 10.64 -15.23
N PRO A 101 63.89 11.92 -15.61
CA PRO A 101 62.84 12.90 -15.20
C PRO A 101 62.04 13.63 -16.33
N ALA A 102 61.09 14.48 -15.86
CA ALA A 102 60.67 15.80 -16.37
C ALA A 102 59.72 15.91 -17.59
N ASN A 103 58.45 16.25 -17.30
CA ASN A 103 57.85 17.54 -17.73
C ASN A 103 56.44 17.73 -17.15
N SER A 104 56.22 18.86 -16.48
CA SER A 104 54.87 19.37 -16.14
C SER A 104 54.14 19.81 -17.42
N PRO A 105 52.80 19.69 -17.48
CA PRO A 105 52.00 20.91 -17.23
C PRO A 105 50.66 20.69 -16.50
N LYS A 106 50.42 21.57 -15.53
CA LYS A 106 49.16 22.28 -15.20
C LYS A 106 47.84 21.55 -15.47
N LYS A 107 47.14 21.11 -14.41
CA LYS A 107 45.70 20.82 -14.45
C LYS A 107 44.98 21.30 -13.18
N GLU A 108 44.01 22.16 -13.43
CA GLU A 108 42.74 22.39 -12.71
C GLU A 108 42.69 22.20 -11.19
N GLN A 109 42.44 23.33 -10.52
CA GLN A 109 41.77 23.37 -9.22
C GLN A 109 40.50 22.53 -9.28
N ASN A 110 40.54 21.42 -8.55
CA ASN A 110 39.39 20.62 -8.19
C ASN A 110 38.49 21.48 -7.29
N PRO A 111 37.23 21.81 -7.65
CA PRO A 111 36.30 22.33 -6.67
C PRO A 111 35.99 21.21 -5.69
N SER A 112 36.26 21.45 -4.40
CA SER A 112 35.70 20.62 -3.33
C SER A 112 34.21 20.41 -3.58
N PRO A 113 33.69 19.17 -3.48
CA PRO A 113 32.26 19.01 -3.33
C PRO A 113 31.92 19.63 -1.96
N THR A 114 31.28 20.80 -1.98
CA THR A 114 30.54 21.29 -0.84
C THR A 114 29.49 20.23 -0.55
N THR A 115 29.76 19.37 0.42
CA THR A 115 28.76 18.45 0.95
C THR A 115 27.63 19.32 1.50
N ASP A 116 26.55 19.42 0.74
CA ASP A 116 25.26 19.89 1.21
C ASP A 116 24.83 18.97 2.36
N LYS A 117 25.23 19.34 3.58
CA LYS A 117 24.82 18.70 4.84
C LYS A 117 23.37 18.99 5.21
N THR A 118 22.55 19.50 4.29
CA THR A 118 21.24 20.08 4.61
C THR A 118 20.05 19.20 4.16
N ALA A 119 20.30 18.02 3.56
CA ALA A 119 19.24 17.19 3.01
C ALA A 119 18.85 15.98 3.87
N GLU A 120 19.73 15.46 4.73
CA GLU A 120 19.51 14.15 5.40
C GLU A 120 18.59 14.19 6.65
N GLU A 121 18.19 15.37 7.13
CA GLU A 121 17.46 15.47 8.42
C GLU A 121 15.93 15.35 8.32
N ASN A 122 15.35 15.38 7.11
CA ASN A 122 13.89 15.48 6.93
C ASN A 122 13.23 14.19 6.40
N PHE A 123 13.95 13.08 6.28
CA PHE A 123 13.40 11.81 5.80
C PHE A 123 13.85 10.62 6.64
N ILE A 124 13.08 9.53 6.58
CA ILE A 124 13.37 8.30 7.34
C ILE A 124 14.49 7.54 6.59
N PRO A 125 15.72 7.46 7.12
CA PRO A 125 16.85 6.94 6.36
C PRO A 125 16.67 5.46 6.01
N GLY A 126 16.93 5.10 4.75
CA GLY A 126 16.86 3.72 4.26
C GLY A 126 15.44 3.18 4.01
N LEU A 127 14.39 3.98 4.25
CA LEU A 127 13.02 3.58 3.94
C LEU A 127 12.65 3.96 2.51
N ALA A 128 12.15 3.00 1.72
CA ALA A 128 11.59 3.25 0.40
C ALA A 128 10.07 3.02 0.36
N ALA A 129 9.37 3.81 -0.47
CA ALA A 129 7.92 3.67 -0.63
C ALA A 129 7.55 2.32 -1.24
N ALA A 130 8.39 1.80 -2.14
CA ALA A 130 8.20 0.48 -2.73
C ALA A 130 8.14 -0.63 -1.67
N ASP A 131 8.99 -0.57 -0.63
CA ASP A 131 9.01 -1.57 0.43
C ASP A 131 7.72 -1.52 1.27
N ILE A 132 7.22 -0.33 1.58
CA ILE A 132 5.94 -0.17 2.30
C ILE A 132 4.81 -0.78 1.48
N LYS A 133 4.71 -0.38 0.20
CA LYS A 133 3.63 -0.78 -0.68
C LYS A 133 3.62 -2.28 -0.90
N LEU A 134 4.73 -2.86 -1.36
CA LEU A 134 4.83 -4.30 -1.64
C LEU A 134 4.50 -5.15 -0.40
N ASN A 135 4.96 -4.73 0.78
CA ASN A 135 4.69 -5.47 2.02
C ASN A 135 3.22 -5.41 2.44
N LEU A 136 2.58 -4.24 2.31
CA LEU A 136 1.18 -4.05 2.72
C LEU A 136 0.18 -4.61 1.70
N GLU A 137 0.46 -4.49 0.40
CA GLU A 137 -0.33 -5.14 -0.65
C GLU A 137 -0.32 -6.65 -0.46
N ARG A 138 0.85 -7.24 -0.19
CA ARG A 138 1.01 -8.69 -0.04
C ARG A 138 0.40 -9.24 1.26
N THR A 139 0.58 -8.53 2.37
CA THR A 139 0.23 -9.05 3.70
C THR A 139 -1.18 -8.68 4.12
N TRP A 140 -1.62 -7.46 3.77
CA TRP A 140 -2.87 -6.87 4.24
C TRP A 140 -3.84 -6.54 3.10
N GLY A 141 -3.45 -6.82 1.85
CA GLY A 141 -4.32 -6.62 0.69
C GLY A 141 -4.63 -5.16 0.39
N LEU A 142 -3.80 -4.23 0.87
CA LEU A 142 -3.96 -2.80 0.54
C LEU A 142 -3.90 -2.61 -0.97
N LYS A 143 -4.62 -1.60 -1.46
CA LYS A 143 -4.54 -1.15 -2.86
C LYS A 143 -4.15 0.32 -2.87
N PHE A 144 -2.98 0.62 -3.41
CA PHE A 144 -2.47 1.99 -3.49
C PHE A 144 -3.01 2.73 -4.72
N SER A 145 -3.33 4.01 -4.54
CA SER A 145 -3.79 4.89 -5.62
C SER A 145 -2.67 5.35 -6.54
N GLY A 146 -1.42 5.26 -6.07
CA GLY A 146 -0.29 5.94 -6.68
C GLY A 146 -0.14 7.37 -6.14
N PRO A 147 1.06 7.94 -6.25
CA PRO A 147 1.40 9.24 -5.67
C PRO A 147 0.61 10.37 -6.33
N GLN A 148 -0.09 11.15 -5.51
CA GLN A 148 -0.74 12.40 -5.89
C GLN A 148 0.22 13.54 -5.58
N ILE A 149 0.64 14.28 -6.60
CA ILE A 149 1.60 15.37 -6.45
C ILE A 149 0.90 16.61 -5.87
N GLY A 150 1.23 16.94 -4.63
CA GLY A 150 0.87 18.21 -4.00
C GLY A 150 1.88 19.31 -4.28
N GLN A 151 1.69 20.47 -3.65
CA GLN A 151 2.56 21.63 -3.84
C GLN A 151 3.96 21.41 -3.27
N ASP A 152 4.05 20.81 -2.07
CA ASP A 152 5.32 20.63 -1.36
C ASP A 152 5.73 19.14 -1.23
N LEU A 153 4.76 18.23 -1.33
CA LEU A 153 4.95 16.80 -1.12
C LEU A 153 3.95 16.00 -1.95
N ALA A 154 4.34 14.77 -2.28
CA ALA A 154 3.45 13.77 -2.83
C ALA A 154 2.82 12.95 -1.70
N GLU A 155 1.57 12.55 -1.90
CA GLU A 155 0.86 11.60 -1.02
C GLU A 155 0.45 10.37 -1.81
N ASP A 156 0.84 9.17 -1.38
CA ASP A 156 0.30 7.91 -1.89
C ASP A 156 -0.53 7.23 -0.79
N SER A 157 -1.79 6.92 -1.10
CA SER A 157 -2.74 6.32 -0.16
C SER A 157 -3.09 4.91 -0.58
N GLY A 158 -3.02 3.98 0.37
CA GLY A 158 -3.42 2.59 0.21
C GLY A 158 -4.51 2.22 1.20
N GLU A 159 -5.49 1.45 0.76
CA GLU A 159 -6.58 1.01 1.63
C GLU A 159 -6.96 -0.47 1.45
N ALA A 160 -7.42 -1.08 2.55
CA ALA A 160 -8.04 -2.39 2.59
C ALA A 160 -9.16 -2.42 3.64
N VAL A 161 -9.96 -3.48 3.62
CA VAL A 161 -10.92 -3.79 4.68
C VAL A 161 -10.56 -5.14 5.25
N ASP A 162 -10.36 -5.20 6.57
CA ASP A 162 -10.17 -6.45 7.29
C ASP A 162 -11.42 -7.33 7.10
N PRO A 163 -11.28 -8.54 6.53
CA PRO A 163 -12.44 -9.34 6.11
C PRO A 163 -13.26 -9.87 7.29
N ASP A 164 -12.63 -10.03 8.46
CA ASP A 164 -13.27 -10.62 9.64
C ASP A 164 -14.06 -9.58 10.44
N THR A 165 -13.57 -8.35 10.50
CA THR A 165 -14.14 -7.30 11.34
C THR A 165 -14.80 -6.16 10.54
N GLY A 166 -14.50 -6.02 9.25
CA GLY A 166 -14.95 -4.88 8.44
C GLY A 166 -14.23 -3.57 8.77
N VAL A 167 -13.18 -3.60 9.60
CA VAL A 167 -12.36 -2.44 9.93
C VAL A 167 -11.56 -2.00 8.70
N LYS A 168 -11.53 -0.70 8.41
CA LYS A 168 -10.75 -0.15 7.32
C LYS A 168 -9.29 0.05 7.76
N LEU A 169 -8.36 -0.46 6.96
CA LEU A 169 -6.93 -0.30 7.11
C LEU A 169 -6.46 0.70 6.06
N ILE A 170 -5.69 1.70 6.48
CA ILE A 170 -5.20 2.76 5.58
C ILE A 170 -3.70 2.94 5.81
N CYS A 171 -2.98 3.28 4.75
CA CYS A 171 -1.60 3.73 4.76
C CYS A 171 -1.48 4.99 3.90
N ASN A 172 -0.99 6.08 4.47
CA ASN A 172 -0.68 7.31 3.72
C ASN A 172 0.83 7.56 3.80
N ILE A 173 1.49 7.60 2.64
CA ILE A 173 2.93 7.84 2.51
C ILE A 173 3.11 9.28 2.05
N PHE A 174 3.85 10.08 2.81
CA PHE A 174 4.14 11.49 2.50
C PHE A 174 5.62 11.65 2.17
N GLU A 175 5.91 12.04 0.93
CA GLU A 175 7.26 11.96 0.38
C GLU A 175 7.59 13.08 -0.60
N THR A 176 8.88 13.37 -0.79
CA THR A 176 9.38 14.23 -1.89
C THR A 176 9.90 13.41 -3.06
N SER A 177 10.29 12.16 -2.78
CA SER A 177 10.64 11.14 -3.78
C SER A 177 10.42 9.75 -3.18
N PRO A 178 10.36 8.67 -3.98
CA PRO A 178 10.18 7.31 -3.47
C PRO A 178 11.22 6.81 -2.46
N LEU A 179 12.36 7.50 -2.33
CA LEU A 179 13.44 7.23 -1.36
C LEU A 179 13.56 8.29 -0.26
N HIS A 180 12.73 9.34 -0.30
CA HIS A 180 12.73 10.45 0.65
C HIS A 180 11.34 10.60 1.26
N ILE A 181 11.01 9.64 2.13
CA ILE A 181 9.76 9.63 2.88
C ILE A 181 9.91 10.51 4.12
N GLN A 182 9.07 11.55 4.22
CA GLN A 182 9.04 12.44 5.37
C GLN A 182 8.26 11.84 6.54
N TRP A 183 7.13 11.18 6.27
CA TRP A 183 6.45 10.35 7.26
C TRP A 183 5.48 9.37 6.60
N VAL A 184 5.04 8.39 7.38
CA VAL A 184 4.00 7.43 7.00
C VAL A 184 2.98 7.35 8.11
N ASP A 185 1.70 7.43 7.75
CA ASP A 185 0.58 7.21 8.66
C ASP A 185 -0.11 5.90 8.35
N PHE A 186 -0.07 4.97 9.31
CA PHE A 186 -0.89 3.77 9.30
C PHE A 186 -2.13 4.02 10.14
N VAL A 187 -3.31 3.82 9.58
CA VAL A 187 -4.57 4.16 10.24
C VAL A 187 -5.48 2.96 10.32
N ILE A 188 -6.09 2.80 11.49
CA ILE A 188 -7.26 1.95 11.72
C ILE A 188 -8.47 2.86 11.78
N ASP A 189 -9.42 2.66 10.86
CA ASP A 189 -10.73 3.31 10.89
C ASP A 189 -11.82 2.24 11.04
N ALA A 190 -12.35 2.14 12.26
CA ALA A 190 -13.43 1.26 12.65
C ALA A 190 -14.76 2.02 12.82
N SER A 191 -14.86 3.26 12.33
CA SER A 191 -16.05 4.11 12.52
C SER A 191 -17.30 3.51 11.89
N SER A 192 -17.17 2.83 10.74
CA SER A 192 -18.26 2.14 10.04
C SER A 192 -18.82 0.94 10.81
N VAL A 193 -18.04 0.36 11.73
CA VAL A 193 -18.38 -0.83 12.51
C VAL A 193 -18.55 -0.52 14.00
N ALA A 194 -18.66 0.76 14.35
CA ALA A 194 -18.83 1.21 15.73
C ALA A 194 -20.10 0.61 16.36
N GLY A 195 -19.94 -0.03 17.52
CA GLY A 195 -21.03 -0.74 18.22
C GLY A 195 -21.43 -2.08 17.61
N LEU A 196 -20.92 -2.44 16.43
CA LEU A 196 -21.14 -3.75 15.78
C LEU A 196 -20.02 -4.74 16.11
N VAL A 197 -18.79 -4.25 16.27
CA VAL A 197 -17.61 -5.04 16.57
C VAL A 197 -17.12 -4.73 17.98
N SER A 198 -16.73 -5.77 18.72
CA SER A 198 -16.21 -5.61 20.09
C SER A 198 -14.90 -4.84 20.12
N GLU A 199 -14.66 -4.12 21.22
CA GLU A 199 -13.37 -3.45 21.46
C GLU A 199 -12.19 -4.42 21.37
N LYS A 200 -12.36 -5.64 21.89
CA LYS A 200 -11.34 -6.68 21.85
C LYS A 200 -10.93 -7.02 20.42
N ALA A 201 -11.88 -7.11 19.50
CA ALA A 201 -11.60 -7.41 18.09
C ALA A 201 -10.91 -6.23 17.39
N ILE A 202 -11.36 -4.99 17.62
CA ILE A 202 -10.69 -3.80 17.08
C ILE A 202 -9.25 -3.71 17.59
N ASN A 203 -9.03 -3.96 18.89
CA ASN A 203 -7.70 -3.98 19.48
C ASN A 203 -6.81 -5.06 18.87
N ALA A 204 -7.34 -6.26 18.59
CA ALA A 204 -6.59 -7.35 17.97
C ALA A 204 -6.16 -7.01 16.53
N VAL A 205 -7.08 -6.47 15.72
CA VAL A 205 -6.76 -6.01 14.35
C VAL A 205 -5.75 -4.87 14.37
N THR A 206 -5.93 -3.90 15.28
CA THR A 206 -4.99 -2.79 15.44
C THR A 206 -3.60 -3.30 15.83
N GLU A 207 -3.51 -4.22 16.79
CA GLU A 207 -2.24 -4.80 17.23
C GLU A 207 -1.54 -5.57 16.10
N GLY A 208 -2.29 -6.36 15.32
CA GLY A 208 -1.77 -7.07 14.16
C GLY A 208 -1.26 -6.12 13.09
N TYR A 209 -2.10 -5.17 12.65
CA TYR A 209 -1.79 -4.24 11.57
C TYR A 209 -0.64 -3.30 11.96
N PHE A 210 -0.74 -2.59 13.08
CA PHE A 210 0.33 -1.70 13.54
C PHE A 210 1.58 -2.47 13.94
N GLY A 211 1.44 -3.68 14.48
CA GLY A 211 2.58 -4.52 14.83
C GLY A 211 3.38 -4.95 13.61
N PHE A 212 2.73 -5.19 12.48
CA PHE A 212 3.37 -5.40 11.19
C PHE A 212 3.96 -4.10 10.63
N CYS A 213 3.19 -3.01 10.62
CA CYS A 213 3.65 -1.72 10.11
C CYS A 213 4.82 -1.13 10.93
N ALA A 214 5.03 -1.57 12.17
CA ALA A 214 6.16 -1.14 12.97
C ALA A 214 7.50 -1.77 12.53
N THR A 215 7.48 -2.82 11.71
CA THR A 215 8.68 -3.55 11.26
C THR A 215 9.22 -3.07 9.92
N LEU A 216 8.99 -1.81 9.55
CA LEU A 216 9.51 -1.24 8.30
C LEU A 216 11.05 -1.33 8.25
N PRO A 217 11.64 -1.59 7.07
CA PRO A 217 13.07 -1.84 6.93
C PRO A 217 13.88 -0.55 6.74
N TYR A 218 13.81 0.39 7.69
CA TYR A 218 14.67 1.59 7.68
C TYR A 218 16.05 1.29 8.30
N ASN A 219 17.01 2.17 8.07
CA ASN A 219 18.37 2.07 8.63
C ASN A 219 18.31 2.00 10.16
N GLU A 220 19.05 1.07 10.75
CA GLU A 220 19.07 0.85 12.22
C GLU A 220 17.69 0.52 12.83
N SER A 221 16.77 0.00 12.02
CA SER A 221 15.50 -0.49 12.52
C SER A 221 15.67 -1.63 13.51
N GLU A 222 14.84 -1.63 14.56
CA GLU A 222 14.74 -2.73 15.53
C GLU A 222 13.33 -3.36 15.49
N PRO A 223 13.01 -4.21 14.48
CA PRO A 223 11.64 -4.72 14.27
C PRO A 223 11.00 -5.37 15.50
N ALA A 224 11.76 -6.19 16.24
CA ALA A 224 11.25 -6.86 17.44
C ALA A 224 10.87 -5.87 18.54
N LYS A 225 11.70 -4.86 18.78
CA LYS A 225 11.46 -3.80 19.76
C LYS A 225 10.26 -2.93 19.35
N ALA A 226 10.18 -2.56 18.07
CA ALA A 226 9.09 -1.75 17.54
C ALA A 226 7.74 -2.48 17.66
N LYS A 227 7.69 -3.75 17.24
CA LYS A 227 6.49 -4.59 17.37
C LYS A 227 6.06 -4.80 18.83
N GLN A 228 7.02 -5.05 19.73
CA GLN A 228 6.74 -5.18 21.16
C GLN A 228 6.18 -3.87 21.75
N TRP A 229 6.73 -2.73 21.34
CA TRP A 229 6.24 -1.43 21.78
C TRP A 229 4.79 -1.19 21.33
N VAL A 230 4.44 -1.55 20.10
CA VAL A 230 3.05 -1.46 19.62
C VAL A 230 2.11 -2.30 20.50
N SER A 231 2.42 -3.58 20.71
CA SER A 231 1.61 -4.49 21.53
C SER A 231 1.34 -3.93 22.93
N ASN A 232 2.38 -3.35 23.55
CA ASN A 232 2.29 -2.77 24.89
C ASN A 232 1.46 -1.47 24.98
N ASN A 233 1.20 -0.79 23.85
CA ASN A 233 0.64 0.57 23.85
C ASN A 233 -0.65 0.74 23.03
N VAL A 234 -1.02 -0.21 22.19
CA VAL A 234 -2.19 -0.11 21.29
C VAL A 234 -3.50 0.20 22.01
N ARG A 235 -3.67 -0.32 23.23
CA ARG A 235 -4.87 -0.11 24.05
C ARG A 235 -4.89 1.25 24.76
N LYS A 236 -3.73 1.87 24.92
CA LYS A 236 -3.57 3.18 25.57
C LYS A 236 -3.80 4.34 24.58
N ALA A 237 -3.64 4.08 23.28
CA ALA A 237 -3.87 5.04 22.19
C ALA A 237 -5.36 5.15 21.79
N THR A 238 -6.26 5.09 22.77
CA THR A 238 -7.73 5.09 22.58
C THR A 238 -8.39 6.36 23.11
N LYS A 239 -7.61 7.32 23.61
CA LYS A 239 -8.08 8.59 24.18
C LYS A 239 -7.62 9.76 23.30
N ALA A 240 -8.58 10.55 22.84
CA ALA A 240 -8.31 11.75 22.04
C ALA A 240 -7.32 12.68 22.76
N GLY A 241 -6.37 13.22 22.00
CA GLY A 241 -5.31 14.11 22.50
C GLY A 241 -4.15 13.42 23.23
N ASN A 242 -4.22 12.11 23.48
CA ASN A 242 -3.08 11.36 24.02
C ASN A 242 -2.18 10.87 22.89
N VAL A 243 -0.90 11.23 22.95
CA VAL A 243 0.14 10.77 22.00
C VAL A 243 1.18 9.97 22.77
N ILE A 244 1.35 8.71 22.39
CA ILE A 244 2.35 7.81 22.95
C ILE A 244 3.47 7.71 21.94
N SER A 245 4.72 7.91 22.37
CA SER A 245 5.84 7.90 21.43
C SER A 245 7.04 7.10 21.92
N ILE A 246 7.86 6.66 20.96
CA ILE A 246 9.18 6.08 21.18
C ILE A 246 10.08 6.45 20.00
N GLN A 247 11.36 6.59 20.26
CA GLN A 247 12.39 6.66 19.22
C GLN A 247 13.09 5.31 19.12
N ILE A 248 13.26 4.82 17.89
CA ILE A 248 13.96 3.58 17.57
C ILE A 248 14.88 3.89 16.38
N GLY A 249 16.19 3.88 16.62
CA GLY A 249 17.17 4.39 15.66
C GLY A 249 16.85 5.82 15.22
N PRO A 250 16.91 6.12 13.91
CA PRO A 250 16.60 7.44 13.36
C PRO A 250 15.09 7.73 13.23
N ALA A 251 14.22 6.79 13.59
CA ALA A 251 12.77 6.95 13.45
C ALA A 251 12.07 7.21 14.79
N LYS A 252 11.12 8.13 14.77
CA LYS A 252 10.15 8.37 15.84
C LYS A 252 8.80 7.76 15.47
N PHE A 253 8.28 6.94 16.38
CA PHE A 253 6.95 6.36 16.31
C PHE A 253 6.03 7.15 17.23
N GLU A 254 4.85 7.53 16.72
CA GLU A 254 3.79 8.20 17.47
C GLU A 254 2.49 7.44 17.26
N MET A 255 1.85 7.03 18.36
CA MET A 255 0.56 6.35 18.31
C MET A 255 -0.48 7.16 19.07
N PHE A 256 -1.59 7.47 18.41
CA PHE A 256 -2.63 8.35 18.93
C PHE A 256 -3.99 8.07 18.29
N GLY A 257 -5.05 8.61 18.88
CA GLY A 257 -6.40 8.53 18.34
C GLY A 257 -7.46 8.22 19.39
N THR A 258 -8.48 7.48 18.97
CA THR A 258 -9.65 7.05 19.74
C THR A 258 -9.87 5.55 19.61
N MET A 259 -10.84 5.00 20.32
CA MET A 259 -11.18 3.58 20.19
C MET A 259 -11.48 3.14 18.75
N TYR A 260 -12.15 3.98 17.95
CA TYR A 260 -12.58 3.64 16.58
C TYR A 260 -11.71 4.24 15.48
N PHE A 261 -10.77 5.11 15.82
CA PHE A 261 -9.88 5.73 14.84
C PHE A 261 -8.50 5.93 15.44
N ARG A 262 -7.50 5.18 14.98
CA ARG A 262 -6.13 5.24 15.53
C ARG A 262 -5.13 5.40 14.41
N THR A 263 -4.04 6.08 14.74
CA THR A 263 -2.93 6.30 13.83
C THR A 263 -1.64 5.85 14.50
N LEU A 264 -0.83 5.09 13.77
CA LEU A 264 0.58 4.91 14.02
C LEU A 264 1.33 5.72 12.96
N ARG A 265 1.97 6.81 13.39
CA ARG A 265 2.84 7.64 12.56
C ARG A 265 4.28 7.24 12.75
N VAL A 266 5.01 7.08 11.66
CA VAL A 266 6.46 6.91 11.63
C VAL A 266 7.06 8.09 10.89
N LYS A 267 8.03 8.76 11.51
CA LYS A 267 8.69 9.96 10.96
C LYS A 267 10.16 10.03 11.42
N PRO A 268 11.01 10.88 10.87
CA PRO A 268 12.36 11.12 11.38
C PRO A 268 12.30 11.53 12.85
N ALA A 269 13.27 11.05 13.64
CA ALA A 269 13.55 11.66 14.93
C ALA A 269 14.13 13.05 14.68
N ALA A 270 13.51 14.09 15.25
CA ALA A 270 14.13 15.41 15.29
C ALA A 270 15.36 15.34 16.20
N GLU A 271 16.48 15.89 15.76
CA GLU A 271 17.66 16.13 16.62
C GLU A 271 17.34 17.12 17.76
#